data_AF-A0A1Q7JCP6-F1
#
_entry.id   AF-A0A1Q7JCP6-F1
#
_cell.length_a   1.000
_cell.length_b   1.000
_cell.length_c   1.000
_cell.angle_alpha   90.00
_cell.angle_beta   90.00
_cell.angle_gamma   90.00
#
_symmetry.space_group_name_H-M   'P 1'
#
loop_
_entity.id
_entity.type
_entity.pdbx_description
1 polymer ?
#
loop_
_entity_poly.entity_id
_entity_poly.type
_entity_poly.pdbx_seq_one_letter_code
_entity_poly.pdbx_strand_id
1 'polypeptide(L)'
;MHVCHACRREVDLGVSAAAGRRDECPHCRAPLHCCLNCHAYDESMRYGCREPQAEPPADKERANACELFVFKTGERAPKEEDPRAKALSALDALFKK
;
A
#
# COMPACT_ATOMS: atom_id res chain seq x y z
N MET A 1 2.61 -13.30 -5.19
CA MET A 1 2.04 -12.83 -3.92
C MET A 1 1.68 -11.36 -4.06
N HIS A 2 0.43 -11.01 -3.75
CA HIS A 2 -0.07 -9.63 -3.74
C HIS A 2 -0.35 -9.23 -2.30
N VAL A 3 0.11 -8.05 -1.88
CA VAL A 3 0.01 -7.61 -0.49
C VAL A 3 -0.72 -6.27 -0.41
N CYS A 4 -1.76 -6.20 0.41
CA CYS A 4 -2.54 -4.97 0.60
C CYS A 4 -1.70 -3.87 1.26
N HIS A 5 -1.77 -2.63 0.75
CA HIS A 5 -1.06 -1.49 1.34
C HIS A 5 -1.45 -1.21 2.78
N ALA A 6 -2.76 -1.28 3.09
CA ALA A 6 -3.33 -0.84 4.35
C ALA A 6 -3.07 -1.84 5.47
N CYS A 7 -3.36 -3.13 5.24
CA CYS A 7 -3.27 -4.15 6.29
C CYS A 7 -2.06 -5.09 6.15
N ARG A 8 -1.26 -4.97 5.08
CA ARG A 8 -0.06 -5.78 4.81
C ARG A 8 -0.28 -7.30 4.76
N ARG A 9 -1.54 -7.75 4.68
CA ARG A 9 -1.88 -9.16 4.51
C ARG A 9 -1.85 -9.52 3.03
N GLU A 10 -1.53 -10.80 2.76
CA GLU A 10 -1.64 -11.36 1.43
C GLU A 10 -3.09 -11.30 0.95
N VAL A 11 -3.24 -10.99 -0.33
CA VAL A 11 -4.50 -10.95 -1.06
C VAL A 11 -4.39 -11.94 -2.21
N ASP A 12 -5.33 -12.88 -2.26
CA ASP A 12 -5.50 -13.75 -3.41
C ASP A 12 -6.31 -12.99 -4.48
N LEU A 13 -5.67 -12.69 -5.61
CA LEU A 13 -6.31 -12.04 -6.78
C LEU A 13 -6.75 -13.06 -7.85
N GLY A 14 -6.66 -14.36 -7.55
CA GLY A 14 -7.02 -15.43 -8.46
C GLY A 14 -6.18 -15.46 -9.74
N VAL A 15 -6.74 -16.07 -10.79
CA VAL A 15 -6.04 -16.39 -12.06
C VAL A 15 -5.62 -15.14 -12.83
N SER A 16 -6.37 -14.04 -12.70
CA SER A 16 -6.09 -12.80 -13.43
C SER A 16 -4.95 -11.98 -12.81
N ALA A 17 -4.55 -12.28 -11.56
CA ALA A 17 -3.52 -11.54 -10.80
C ALA A 17 -3.74 -10.01 -10.81
N ALA A 18 -4.98 -9.57 -11.03
CA ALA A 18 -5.36 -8.18 -11.23
C ALA A 18 -6.52 -7.87 -10.30
N ALA A 19 -6.38 -6.79 -9.53
CA ALA A 19 -7.49 -6.26 -8.76
C ALA A 19 -8.38 -5.44 -9.69
N GLY A 20 -9.67 -5.75 -9.73
CA GLY A 20 -10.68 -4.92 -10.38
C GLY A 20 -10.86 -3.58 -9.68
N ARG A 21 -11.43 -2.60 -10.40
CA ARG A 21 -11.62 -1.21 -9.90
C ARG A 21 -12.43 -1.11 -8.60
N ARG A 22 -13.24 -2.13 -8.29
CA ARG A 22 -14.09 -2.20 -7.10
C ARG A 22 -13.66 -3.29 -6.12
N ASP A 23 -12.54 -3.95 -6.37
CA ASP A 23 -12.09 -5.02 -5.50
C ASP A 23 -11.58 -4.42 -4.18
N GLU A 24 -11.96 -5.08 -3.10
CA GLU A 24 -11.65 -4.68 -1.74
C GLU A 24 -10.85 -5.79 -1.06
N CYS A 25 -9.96 -5.40 -0.18
CA CYS A 25 -9.19 -6.35 0.60
C CYS A 25 -10.13 -7.17 1.49
N PRO A 26 -10.07 -8.51 1.47
CA PRO A 26 -10.95 -9.36 2.29
C PRO A 26 -10.72 -9.18 3.80
N HIS A 27 -9.58 -8.60 4.16
CA HIS A 27 -9.09 -8.48 5.52
C HIS A 27 -9.37 -7.15 6.21
N CYS A 28 -9.44 -6.06 5.44
CA CYS A 28 -9.57 -4.69 5.95
C CYS A 28 -10.53 -3.82 5.14
N ARG A 29 -11.11 -4.35 4.07
CA ARG A 29 -12.03 -3.65 3.15
C ARG A 29 -11.43 -2.42 2.46
N ALA A 30 -10.13 -2.18 2.59
CA ALA A 30 -9.46 -1.14 1.82
C ALA A 30 -9.50 -1.46 0.33
N PRO A 31 -9.65 -0.45 -0.55
CA PRO A 31 -9.68 -0.66 -1.98
C PRO A 31 -8.34 -1.24 -2.47
N LEU A 32 -8.42 -2.27 -3.30
CA LEU A 32 -7.24 -2.91 -3.87
C LEU A 32 -6.72 -2.16 -5.09
N HIS A 33 -7.61 -1.58 -5.89
CA HIS A 33 -7.26 -0.75 -7.05
C HIS A 33 -7.01 0.73 -6.64
N CYS A 34 -5.92 0.96 -5.92
CA CYS A 34 -5.47 2.27 -5.48
C CYS A 34 -3.99 2.50 -5.86
N CYS A 35 -3.54 3.76 -5.89
CA CYS A 35 -2.16 4.08 -6.23
C CYS A 35 -1.19 3.34 -5.30
N LEU A 36 -1.47 3.26 -4.01
CA LEU A 36 -0.59 2.59 -3.05
C LEU A 36 -0.40 1.09 -3.28
N ASN A 37 -1.26 0.43 -4.06
CA ASN A 37 -1.09 -0.97 -4.46
C ASN A 37 -0.52 -1.12 -5.88
N CYS A 38 -0.32 -0.02 -6.61
CA CYS A 38 0.20 -0.04 -7.97
C CYS A 38 1.72 -0.23 -7.99
N HIS A 39 2.22 -0.99 -8.97
CA HIS A 39 3.65 -1.16 -9.23
C HIS A 39 4.33 0.15 -9.65
N ALA A 40 3.63 1.01 -10.39
CA ALA A 40 4.16 2.28 -10.87
C ALA A 40 4.14 3.41 -9.81
N TYR A 41 3.55 3.17 -8.65
CA TYR A 41 3.50 4.16 -7.57
C TYR A 41 4.85 4.28 -6.89
N ASP A 42 5.31 5.52 -6.76
CA ASP A 42 6.58 5.87 -6.14
C ASP A 42 6.47 7.25 -5.51
N GLU A 43 6.64 7.32 -4.19
CA GLU A 43 6.49 8.55 -3.41
C GLU A 43 7.57 9.60 -3.70
N SER A 44 8.72 9.19 -4.25
CA SER A 44 9.79 10.10 -4.64
C SER A 44 9.50 10.85 -5.95
N MET A 45 8.50 10.38 -6.71
CA MET A 45 8.09 11.02 -7.95
C MET A 45 7.21 12.24 -7.66
N ARG A 46 7.37 13.31 -8.45
CA ARG A 46 6.64 14.58 -8.30
C ARG A 46 5.12 14.41 -8.10
N TYR A 47 4.50 13.43 -8.76
CA TYR A 47 3.07 13.16 -8.67
C TYR A 47 2.72 11.79 -8.07
N GLY A 48 3.71 11.11 -7.50
CA GLY A 48 3.54 9.77 -6.92
C GLY A 48 3.46 8.64 -7.95
N CYS A 49 3.74 8.90 -9.23
CA CYS A 49 3.64 7.91 -10.30
C CYS A 49 4.85 7.98 -11.23
N ARG A 50 5.37 6.83 -11.63
CA ARG A 50 6.46 6.70 -12.62
C ARG A 50 5.95 6.87 -14.05
N GLU A 51 4.68 6.60 -14.29
CA GLU A 51 4.05 6.76 -15.61
C GLU A 51 3.65 8.23 -15.84
N PRO A 52 4.27 8.96 -16.78
CA PRO A 52 3.98 10.38 -17.03
C PRO A 52 2.62 10.60 -17.71
N GLN A 53 2.06 9.57 -18.34
CA GLN A 53 0.76 9.60 -19.00
C GLN A 53 -0.40 9.33 -18.03
N ALA A 54 -0.13 8.78 -16.85
CA ALA A 54 -1.16 8.52 -15.85
C ALA A 54 -1.64 9.84 -15.25
N GLU A 55 -2.96 10.01 -15.14
CA GLU A 55 -3.55 11.12 -14.39
C GLU A 55 -3.68 10.72 -12.91
N PRO A 56 -2.80 11.21 -12.01
CA PRO A 56 -2.71 10.67 -10.67
C PRO A 56 -3.84 11.24 -9.80
N PRO A 57 -4.63 10.42 -9.11
CA PRO A 57 -5.73 10.90 -8.26
C PRO A 57 -5.20 11.76 -7.11
N ALA A 58 -6.04 12.65 -6.58
CA ALA A 58 -5.68 13.48 -5.42
C ALA A 58 -5.41 12.61 -4.17
N ASP A 59 -6.26 11.62 -3.94
CA ASP A 59 -6.10 10.64 -2.87
C ASP A 59 -5.51 9.34 -3.43
N LYS A 60 -4.32 8.97 -2.94
CA LYS A 60 -3.57 7.79 -3.40
C LYS A 60 -4.04 6.49 -2.75
N GLU A 61 -4.78 6.59 -1.64
CA GLU A 61 -5.26 5.45 -0.87
C GLU A 61 -6.63 5.00 -1.35
N ARG A 62 -7.44 5.90 -1.91
CA ARG A 62 -8.77 5.58 -2.43
C ARG A 62 -8.74 4.82 -3.76
N ALA A 63 -9.85 4.13 -4.03
CA ALA A 63 -10.09 3.49 -5.30
C ALA A 63 -10.00 4.51 -6.44
N ASN A 64 -9.28 4.18 -7.50
CA ASN A 64 -9.15 5.02 -8.69
C ASN A 64 -9.56 4.25 -9.96
N ALA A 65 -9.67 4.97 -11.08
CA ALA A 65 -10.02 4.41 -12.38
C ALA A 65 -8.83 4.35 -13.35
N CYS A 66 -7.59 4.38 -12.83
CA CYS A 66 -6.39 4.40 -13.65
C CYS A 66 -6.30 3.13 -14.51
N GLU A 67 -6.23 3.29 -15.83
CA GLU A 67 -6.21 2.17 -16.77
C GLU A 67 -4.82 1.52 -16.88
N LEU A 68 -3.78 2.23 -16.45
CA LEU A 68 -2.40 1.75 -16.36
C LEU A 68 -2.12 1.02 -15.03
N PHE A 69 -3.15 0.72 -14.24
CA PHE A 69 -2.98 0.06 -12.96
C PHE A 69 -2.47 -1.38 -13.13
N VAL A 70 -1.35 -1.66 -12.45
CA VAL A 70 -0.82 -3.01 -12.31
C VAL A 70 -0.56 -3.24 -10.84
N PHE A 71 -1.18 -4.27 -10.26
CA PHE A 71 -0.99 -4.58 -8.85
C PHE A 71 0.47 -4.98 -8.60
N LYS A 72 1.09 -4.38 -7.58
CA LYS A 72 2.49 -4.66 -7.24
C LYS A 72 2.64 -6.11 -6.76
N THR A 73 3.50 -6.85 -7.44
CA THR A 73 3.87 -8.23 -7.05
C THR A 73 5.09 -8.20 -6.13
N GLY A 74 5.08 -9.02 -5.09
CA GLY A 74 6.20 -9.21 -4.18
C GLY A 74 5.90 -8.83 -2.74
N GLU A 75 6.86 -9.12 -1.86
CA GLU A 75 6.76 -8.80 -0.45
C GLU A 75 6.79 -7.29 -0.25
N ARG A 76 5.89 -6.80 0.59
CA ARG A 76 5.92 -5.43 1.05
C ARG A 76 6.62 -5.43 2.39
N ALA A 77 7.63 -4.58 2.55
CA ALA A 77 8.33 -4.44 3.82
C ALA A 77 7.31 -4.29 4.97
N PRO A 78 7.55 -4.93 6.12
CA PRO A 78 6.70 -4.74 7.29
C PRO A 78 6.57 -3.23 7.56
N LYS A 79 5.39 -2.81 8.03
CA LYS A 79 5.21 -1.41 8.43
C LYS A 79 6.28 -1.15 9.50
N GLU A 80 7.15 -0.17 9.26
CA GLU A 80 8.11 0.25 10.26
C GLU A 80 7.31 0.58 11.52
N GLU A 81 7.66 -0.08 12.63
CA GLU A 81 7.00 0.16 13.91
C GLU A 81 7.05 1.65 14.19
N ASP A 82 5.93 2.21 14.66
CA ASP A 82 5.81 3.64 14.90
C ASP A 82 7.04 4.10 15.71
N PRO A 83 7.89 4.98 15.17
CA PRO A 83 9.17 5.32 15.80
C PRO A 83 8.96 5.91 17.19
N ARG A 84 7.78 6.47 17.45
CA ARG A 84 7.35 6.95 18.76
C ARG A 84 7.07 5.81 19.74
N ALA A 85 6.43 4.73 19.30
CA ALA A 85 6.19 3.55 20.13
C ALA A 85 7.51 2.86 20.52
N LYS A 86 8.47 2.80 19.57
CA LYS A 86 9.82 2.27 19.83
C LYS A 86 10.62 3.18 20.77
N ALA A 87 10.56 4.50 20.57
CA ALA A 87 11.19 5.47 21.45
C ALA A 87 10.60 5.44 22.87
N LEU A 88 9.28 5.34 23.02
CA LEU A 88 8.60 5.21 24.32
C LEU A 88 9.02 3.94 25.05
N SER A 89 9.05 2.80 24.36
CA SER A 89 9.47 1.51 24.94
C SER A 89 10.93 1.52 25.37
N ALA A 90 11.80 2.17 24.59
CA ALA A 90 13.21 2.36 24.96
C ALA A 90 13.38 3.30 26.16
N LEU A 91 12.57 4.35 26.27
CA LEU A 91 12.57 5.25 27.43
C LEU A 91 12.11 4.50 28.69
N ASP A 92 11.03 3.73 28.59
CA ASP A 92 10.46 2.97 29.71
C ASP A 92 11.45 1.92 30.26
N ALA A 93 12.24 1.30 29.38
CA ALA A 93 13.31 0.37 29.75
C ALA A 93 14.51 1.04 30.46
N LEU A 94 14.76 2.33 30.23
CA LEU A 94 15.83 3.08 30.90
C LEU A 94 15.45 3.49 32.34
N PHE A 95 14.16 3.62 32.63
CA PHE A 95 13.67 4.11 33.93
C PHE A 95 13.06 3.03 34.83
N LYS A 96 12.89 1.79 34.34
CA LYS A 96 12.52 0.64 35.17
C LYS A 96 13.76 0.04 35.85
N LYS A 97 13.91 0.30 37.15
CA LYS A 97 14.73 -0.50 38.08
C LYS A 97 13.92 -1.69 38.60
#